data_AF-A0A8I0DMZ4-F1
#
_entry.id   AF-A0A8I0DMZ4-F1
#
_cell.length_a   1.000
_cell.length_b   1.000
_cell.length_c   1.000
_cell.angle_alpha   90.00
_cell.angle_beta   90.00
_cell.angle_gamma   90.00
#
_symmetry.space_group_name_H-M   'P 1'
#
loop_
_entity.id
_entity.type
_entity.pdbx_description
1 polymer ?
#
loop_
_entity_poly.entity_id
_entity_poly.type
_entity_poly.pdbx_seq_one_letter_code
_entity_poly.pdbx_strand_id
1 'polypeptide(L)'
;MVIIAIVVLLAVFIYGILEMNKSSKKISKDKIRELTTAEKNAAVGIVKSYWRVSMILLAIIIGFIVIMISQIIGKTVIYSNAVSVITMVYSLIAYVIITINKKKMENEFNKIMK
;
A
#
# COMPACT_ATOMS: atom_id res chain seq x y z
N MET A 1 -21.91 3.40 -9.73
CA MET A 1 -20.99 3.95 -8.70
C MET A 1 -20.18 2.85 -8.02
N VAL A 2 -20.82 1.77 -7.53
CA VAL A 2 -20.15 0.62 -6.89
C VAL A 2 -19.04 0.00 -7.75
N ILE A 3 -19.30 -0.30 -9.02
CA ILE A 3 -18.29 -0.88 -9.94
C ILE A 3 -17.06 0.04 -10.07
N ILE A 4 -17.28 1.36 -10.17
CA ILE A 4 -16.18 2.34 -10.23
C ILE A 4 -15.37 2.31 -8.93
N ALA A 5 -16.03 2.27 -7.78
CA ALA A 5 -15.35 2.16 -6.48
C ALA A 5 -14.50 0.89 -6.36
N ILE A 6 -15.00 -0.25 -6.85
CA ILE A 6 -14.25 -1.52 -6.92
C ILE A 6 -13.01 -1.38 -7.80
N VAL A 7 -13.15 -0.80 -9.00
CA VAL A 7 -12.01 -0.59 -9.91
C VAL A 7 -10.94 0.29 -9.26
N VAL A 8 -11.35 1.38 -8.59
CA VAL A 8 -10.44 2.27 -7.87
C VAL A 8 -9.73 1.54 -6.72
N LEU A 9 -10.46 0.77 -5.91
CA LEU A 9 -9.88 -0.03 -4.82
C LEU A 9 -8.84 -1.01 -5.35
N LEU A 10 -9.16 -1.75 -6.42
CA LEU A 10 -8.25 -2.72 -7.02
C LEU A 10 -6.99 -2.05 -7.57
N ALA A 11 -7.12 -0.87 -8.20
CA ALA A 11 -5.98 -0.11 -8.68
C ALA A 11 -5.03 0.30 -7.53
N VAL A 12 -5.58 0.82 -6.42
CA VAL A 12 -4.78 1.19 -5.24
C VAL A 12 -4.15 -0.04 -4.58
N PHE A 13 -4.89 -1.15 -4.52
CA PHE A 13 -4.38 -2.41 -3.98
C PHE A 13 -3.18 -2.94 -4.77
N ILE A 14 -3.32 -3.03 -6.09
CA ILE A 14 -2.25 -3.48 -6.99
C ILE A 14 -1.05 -2.52 -6.89
N TYR A 15 -1.29 -1.21 -6.87
CA TYR A 15 -0.23 -0.22 -6.69
C TYR A 15 0.56 -0.45 -5.40
N GLY A 16 -0.12 -0.67 -4.27
CA GLY A 16 0.54 -0.95 -2.99
C GLY A 16 1.42 -2.20 -3.04
N ILE A 17 0.94 -3.29 -3.64
CA ILE A 17 1.72 -4.52 -3.84
C ILE A 17 2.95 -4.27 -4.72
N LEU A 18 2.78 -3.55 -5.84
CA LEU A 18 3.88 -3.26 -6.75
C LEU A 18 4.97 -2.42 -6.07
N GLU A 19 4.60 -1.42 -5.28
CA GLU A 19 5.56 -0.60 -4.54
C GLU A 19 6.27 -1.37 -3.43
N MET A 20 5.57 -2.26 -2.72
CA MET A 20 6.20 -3.20 -1.79
C MET A 20 7.24 -4.07 -2.50
N ASN A 21 6.91 -4.66 -3.66
CA ASN A 21 7.86 -5.46 -4.42
C ASN A 21 9.08 -4.64 -4.88
N LYS A 22 8.87 -3.43 -5.41
CA LYS A 22 9.95 -2.52 -5.82
C LYS A 22 10.88 -2.19 -4.65
N SER A 23 10.34 -1.90 -3.46
CA SER A 23 11.15 -1.60 -2.27
C SER A 23 12.02 -2.79 -1.84
N SER A 24 11.51 -4.02 -1.91
CA SER A 24 12.31 -5.22 -1.59
C SER A 24 13.45 -5.44 -2.58
N LYS A 25 13.23 -5.13 -3.87
CA LYS A 25 14.30 -5.18 -4.87
C LYS A 25 15.44 -4.18 -4.59
N LYS A 26 15.22 -3.14 -3.77
CA LYS A 26 16.29 -2.21 -3.37
C LYS A 26 17.30 -2.84 -2.42
N ILE A 27 16.90 -3.87 -1.67
CA ILE A 27 17.79 -4.64 -0.77
C ILE A 27 18.40 -5.84 -1.52
N SER A 28 18.45 -5.83 -2.85
CA SER A 28 19.12 -6.91 -3.58
C SER A 28 20.58 -7.01 -3.14
N LYS A 29 21.10 -8.25 -3.06
CA LYS A 29 22.46 -8.56 -2.58
C LYS A 29 23.53 -7.69 -3.25
N ASP A 30 23.33 -7.33 -4.51
CA ASP A 30 24.26 -6.52 -5.28
C ASP A 30 24.32 -5.06 -4.81
N LYS A 31 23.19 -4.48 -4.38
CA LYS A 31 23.11 -3.08 -3.93
C LYS A 31 23.65 -2.88 -2.52
N ILE A 32 23.52 -3.88 -1.66
CA ILE A 32 23.96 -3.79 -0.27
C ILE A 32 25.33 -4.45 -0.04
N ARG A 33 26.01 -4.93 -1.08
CA ARG A 33 27.21 -5.78 -0.94
C ARG A 33 28.33 -5.06 -0.18
N GLU A 34 28.52 -3.78 -0.48
CA GLU A 34 29.59 -2.93 0.02
C GLU A 34 29.30 -2.32 1.41
N LEU A 35 28.08 -2.49 1.93
CA LEU A 35 27.69 -1.99 3.24
C LEU A 35 28.20 -2.88 4.38
N THR A 36 28.45 -2.27 5.53
CA THR A 36 28.72 -2.95 6.80
C THR A 36 27.50 -3.75 7.27
N THR A 37 27.70 -4.69 8.20
CA THR A 37 26.60 -5.46 8.81
C THR A 37 25.56 -4.57 9.49
N ALA A 38 26.00 -3.48 10.12
CA ALA A 38 25.11 -2.52 10.78
C ALA A 38 24.22 -1.78 9.78
N GLU A 39 24.79 -1.30 8.68
CA GLU A 39 24.08 -0.61 7.61
C GLU A 39 23.11 -1.54 6.86
N LYS A 40 23.50 -2.80 6.64
CA LYS A 40 22.61 -3.84 6.09
C LYS A 40 21.37 -4.04 6.95
N ASN A 41 21.56 -4.15 8.27
CA ASN A 41 20.44 -4.32 9.21
C ASN A 41 19.54 -3.08 9.24
N ALA A 42 20.11 -1.88 9.20
CA ALA A 42 19.35 -0.63 9.15
C ALA A 42 18.54 -0.51 7.85
N ALA A 43 19.15 -0.80 6.70
CA ALA A 43 18.49 -0.78 5.39
C ALA A 43 17.32 -1.77 5.31
N VAL A 44 17.51 -3.01 5.81
CA VAL A 44 16.43 -4.00 5.94
C VAL A 44 15.32 -3.50 6.87
N GLY A 45 15.69 -2.91 8.01
CA GLY A 45 14.76 -2.36 8.99
C GLY A 45 13.83 -1.30 8.42
N ILE A 46 14.37 -0.37 7.61
CA ILE A 46 13.60 0.69 6.95
C ILE A 46 12.56 0.11 5.99
N VAL A 47 12.97 -0.82 5.11
CA VAL A 47 12.02 -1.44 4.15
C VAL A 47 10.97 -2.28 4.88
N LYS A 48 11.34 -3.00 5.95
CA LYS A 48 10.39 -3.76 6.77
C LYS A 48 9.37 -2.85 7.45
N SER A 49 9.79 -1.67 7.91
CA SER A 49 8.89 -0.65 8.47
C SER A 49 7.89 -0.15 7.41
N TYR A 50 8.37 0.16 6.20
CA TYR A 50 7.52 0.51 5.06
C TYR A 50 6.51 -0.59 4.70
N TRP A 51 6.96 -1.85 4.67
CA TRP A 51 6.12 -3.02 4.44
C TRP A 51 5.03 -3.17 5.48
N ARG A 52 5.34 -2.98 6.77
CA ARG A 52 4.36 -3.12 7.85
C ARG A 52 3.18 -2.17 7.66
N VAL A 53 3.46 -0.89 7.40
CA VAL A 53 2.42 0.13 7.17
C VAL A 53 1.61 -0.21 5.91
N SER A 54 2.28 -0.61 4.84
CA SER A 54 1.63 -0.95 3.57
C SER A 54 0.71 -2.18 3.71
N MET A 55 1.12 -3.22 4.44
CA MET A 55 0.29 -4.40 4.69
C MET A 55 -1.00 -4.08 5.47
N ILE A 56 -0.92 -3.22 6.48
CA ILE A 56 -2.10 -2.80 7.26
C ILE A 56 -3.10 -2.09 6.35
N LEU A 57 -2.64 -1.17 5.51
CA LEU A 57 -3.51 -0.45 4.55
C LEU A 57 -4.11 -1.39 3.51
N LEU A 58 -3.33 -2.34 2.99
CA LEU A 58 -3.83 -3.35 2.04
C LEU A 58 -4.88 -4.26 2.67
N ALA A 59 -4.72 -4.64 3.95
CA ALA A 59 -5.73 -5.44 4.66
C ALA A 59 -7.06 -4.68 4.81
N ILE A 60 -7.00 -3.38 5.12
CA ILE A 60 -8.19 -2.51 5.16
C ILE A 60 -8.86 -2.43 3.78
N ILE A 61 -8.08 -2.29 2.71
CA ILE A 61 -8.60 -2.28 1.32
C ILE A 61 -9.31 -3.59 0.98
N ILE A 62 -8.76 -4.75 1.38
CA ILE A 62 -9.43 -6.05 1.19
C ILE A 62 -10.79 -6.07 1.90
N GLY A 63 -10.87 -5.53 3.12
CA GLY A 63 -12.14 -5.38 3.83
C GLY A 63 -13.17 -4.57 3.04
N PHE A 64 -12.76 -3.45 2.45
CA PHE A 64 -13.63 -2.66 1.59
C PHE A 64 -14.04 -3.39 0.30
N ILE A 65 -13.16 -4.18 -0.31
CA ILE A 65 -13.49 -5.00 -1.49
C ILE A 65 -14.62 -5.98 -1.14
N VAL A 66 -14.55 -6.67 0.00
CA VAL A 66 -15.59 -7.61 0.45
C VAL A 66 -16.93 -6.88 0.66
N ILE A 67 -16.91 -5.71 1.31
CA ILE A 67 -18.11 -4.88 1.50
C ILE A 67 -18.72 -4.51 0.14
N MET A 68 -17.92 -4.06 -0.82
CA MET A 68 -18.40 -3.68 -2.16
C MET A 68 -18.99 -4.86 -2.93
N ILE A 69 -18.41 -6.05 -2.83
CA ILE A 69 -18.96 -7.27 -3.47
C ILE A 69 -20.30 -7.64 -2.83
N SER A 70 -20.41 -7.55 -1.50
CA SER A 70 -21.66 -7.83 -0.78
C SER A 70 -22.81 -6.93 -1.25
N GLN A 71 -22.51 -5.67 -1.61
CA GLN A 71 -23.50 -4.73 -2.13
C GLN A 71 -24.03 -5.08 -3.53
N ILE A 72 -23.29 -5.86 -4.32
CA ILE A 72 -23.75 -6.32 -5.64
C ILE A 72 -24.76 -7.47 -5.51
N ILE A 73 -24.60 -8.31 -4.48
CA ILE A 73 -25.39 -9.54 -4.28
C ILE A 73 -26.65 -9.27 -3.43
N GLY A 74 -26.59 -8.34 -2.46
CA GLY A 74 -27.71 -8.02 -1.58
C GLY A 74 -28.82 -7.18 -2.25
N LYS A 75 -30.08 -7.44 -1.90
CA LYS A 75 -31.25 -6.60 -2.31
C LYS A 75 -30.95 -5.12 -2.04
N THR A 76 -31.13 -4.29 -3.08
CA THR A 76 -31.03 -2.81 -3.12
C THR A 76 -30.72 -2.15 -1.78
N VAL A 77 -29.42 -1.98 -1.50
CA VAL A 77 -28.94 -1.23 -0.33
C VAL A 77 -29.30 0.24 -0.54
N ILE A 78 -30.20 0.77 0.29
CA ILE A 78 -30.71 2.17 0.23
C ILE A 78 -29.55 3.19 0.26
N TYR A 79 -28.39 2.81 0.81
CA TYR A 79 -27.19 3.64 0.94
C TYR A 79 -26.00 3.23 0.04
N SER A 80 -26.22 2.41 -0.99
CA SER A 80 -25.14 1.87 -1.85
C SER A 80 -24.20 2.94 -2.41
N ASN A 81 -24.75 4.08 -2.86
CA ASN A 81 -23.95 5.19 -3.37
C ASN A 81 -23.11 5.87 -2.28
N ALA A 82 -23.67 6.09 -1.08
CA ALA A 82 -22.94 6.73 0.01
C ALA A 82 -21.74 5.90 0.46
N VAL A 83 -21.92 4.59 0.61
CA VAL A 83 -20.82 3.67 0.95
C VAL A 83 -19.76 3.67 -0.16
N SER A 84 -20.17 3.64 -1.44
CA SER A 84 -19.23 3.71 -2.57
C SER A 84 -18.36 4.97 -2.53
N VAL A 85 -18.96 6.14 -2.23
CA VAL A 85 -18.23 7.40 -2.11
C VAL A 85 -17.25 7.36 -0.95
N ILE A 86 -17.68 6.89 0.22
CA ILE A 86 -16.81 6.75 1.40
C ILE A 86 -15.62 5.83 1.09
N THR A 87 -15.88 4.70 0.45
CA THR A 87 -14.85 3.75 0.02
C THR A 87 -13.84 4.37 -0.95
N MET A 88 -14.29 5.20 -1.90
CA MET A 88 -13.39 5.93 -2.80
C MET A 88 -12.52 6.93 -2.04
N VAL A 89 -13.06 7.65 -1.06
CA VAL A 89 -12.30 8.58 -0.21
C VAL A 89 -11.21 7.84 0.57
N TYR A 90 -11.55 6.71 1.19
CA TYR A 90 -10.56 5.88 1.90
C TYR A 90 -9.49 5.30 0.97
N SER A 91 -9.86 4.93 -0.26
CA SER A 91 -8.89 4.46 -1.26
C SER A 91 -7.87 5.55 -1.61
N LEU A 92 -8.34 6.80 -1.76
CA LEU A 92 -7.47 7.94 -2.03
C LEU A 92 -6.53 8.24 -0.86
N ILE A 93 -7.06 8.20 0.37
CA ILE A 93 -6.27 8.37 1.59
C ILE A 93 -5.19 7.29 1.68
N ALA A 94 -5.54 6.02 1.46
CA ALA A 94 -4.59 4.92 1.47
C ALA A 94 -3.48 5.10 0.43
N TYR A 95 -3.82 5.52 -0.79
CA TYR A 95 -2.85 5.84 -1.83
C TYR A 95 -1.86 6.94 -1.41
N VAL A 96 -2.37 8.03 -0.84
CA VAL A 96 -1.55 9.15 -0.35
C VAL A 96 -0.60 8.68 0.76
N ILE A 97 -1.09 7.92 1.73
CA ILE A 97 -0.27 7.40 2.83
C ILE A 97 0.84 6.48 2.31
N ILE A 98 0.52 5.55 1.40
CA ILE A 98 1.52 4.66 0.78
C ILE A 98 2.61 5.48 0.09
N THR A 99 2.23 6.52 -0.65
CA THR A 99 3.16 7.38 -1.40
C THR A 99 4.05 8.20 -0.48
N ILE A 100 3.49 8.80 0.59
CA ILE A 100 4.28 9.54 1.59
C ILE A 100 5.25 8.60 2.29
N ASN A 101 4.78 7.43 2.73
CA ASN A 101 5.60 6.46 3.44
C ASN A 101 6.72 5.90 2.56
N LYS A 102 6.45 5.72 1.26
CA LYS A 102 7.47 5.40 0.27
C LYS A 102 8.54 6.49 0.22
N LYS A 103 8.14 7.76 0.04
CA LYS A 103 9.10 8.88 -0.04
C LYS A 103 9.96 8.97 1.22
N LYS A 104 9.37 8.74 2.40
CA LYS A 104 10.11 8.65 3.67
C LYS A 104 11.13 7.51 3.65
N MET A 105 10.72 6.31 3.25
CA MET A 105 11.61 5.15 3.11
C MET A 105 12.75 5.42 2.14
N GLU A 106 12.49 6.02 0.98
CA GLU A 106 13.53 6.34 -0.01
C GLU A 106 14.55 7.35 0.54
N ASN A 107 14.08 8.37 1.25
CA ASN A 107 14.95 9.37 1.88
C ASN A 107 15.85 8.75 2.96
N GLU A 108 15.32 7.87 3.80
CA GLU A 108 16.09 7.18 4.84
C GLU A 108 17.07 6.16 4.24
N PHE A 109 16.63 5.41 3.23
CA PHE A 109 17.46 4.42 2.55
C PHE A 109 18.63 5.07 1.81
N ASN A 110 18.41 6.17 1.09
CA ASN A 110 19.45 6.90 0.36
C ASN A 110 20.50 7.55 1.28
N LYS A 111 20.19 7.78 2.56
CA LYS A 111 21.18 8.26 3.54
C LYS A 111 22.20 7.18 3.92
N ILE A 112 21.80 5.91 3.87
CA ILE A 112 22.66 4.75 4.19
C ILE A 112 23.48 4.34 2.97
N MET A 113 22.95 4.54 1.77
CA MET A 113 23.59 4.16 0.50
C MET A 113 24.59 5.21 -0.04
N LYS A 114 24.82 6.31 0.69
CA LYS A 114 25.78 7.37 0.33
C LYS A 114 27.14 7.04 0.92
#